data_AF-A0A1D2NKN9-F1
#
_entry.id   AF-A0A1D2NKN9-F1
#
_cell.length_a   1.000
_cell.length_b   1.000
_cell.length_c   1.000
_cell.angle_alpha   90.00
_cell.angle_beta   90.00
_cell.angle_gamma   90.00
#
_symmetry.space_group_name_H-M   'P 1'
#
loop_
_entity.id
_entity.type
_entity.pdbx_description
1 polymer ?
#
loop_
_entity_poly.entity_id
_entity_poly.type
_entity_poly.pdbx_seq_one_letter_code
_entity_poly.pdbx_strand_id
1 'polypeptide(L)'
;MLIPVEILWIFLVLLIAQPQLLWSMEVDYSSPQQQQQQWSSRVVSTKFGLVRGLLFQKAGYEGVEVFLGLPYASAPVGSLRLMPPVSGSPWTGTKMNAEPAPVCPQVLPNIANETEALKRMPRGRLIQLKRLLPMLRNQSEDCLYLNVYVPTTGNKL
;
A
#
# COMPACT_ATOMS: atom_id res chain seq x y z
N MET A 1 52.31 -48.61 -2.87
CA MET A 1 52.12 -47.56 -1.85
C MET A 1 50.68 -47.64 -1.39
N LEU A 2 50.42 -48.35 -0.29
CA LEU A 2 49.09 -48.54 0.28
C LEU A 2 48.78 -47.34 1.17
N ILE A 3 47.72 -46.59 0.86
CA ILE A 3 47.28 -45.47 1.68
C ILE A 3 46.74 -46.08 2.99
N PRO A 4 47.28 -45.72 4.17
CA PRO A 4 46.84 -46.27 5.44
C PRO A 4 45.38 -45.92 5.70
N VAL A 5 44.63 -46.88 6.25
CA VAL A 5 43.18 -46.83 6.44
C VAL A 5 42.73 -45.62 7.29
N GLU A 6 43.63 -45.09 8.12
CA GLU A 6 43.43 -43.87 8.91
C GLU A 6 43.26 -42.60 8.05
N ILE A 7 43.95 -42.52 6.91
CA ILE A 7 43.81 -41.37 5.97
C ILE A 7 42.44 -41.42 5.29
N LEU A 8 41.93 -42.62 4.99
CA LEU A 8 40.61 -42.81 4.40
C LEU A 8 39.49 -42.37 5.36
N TRP A 9 39.66 -42.60 6.66
CA TRP A 9 38.76 -42.10 7.70
C TRP A 9 38.79 -40.58 7.85
N ILE A 10 39.97 -39.95 7.74
CA ILE A 10 40.11 -38.49 7.80
C ILE A 10 39.40 -37.82 6.60
N PHE A 11 39.56 -38.36 5.40
CA PHE A 11 38.85 -37.84 4.21
C PHE A 11 37.34 -38.07 4.27
N LEU A 12 36.89 -39.21 4.80
CA LEU A 12 35.46 -39.50 5.01
C LEU A 12 34.84 -38.52 6.02
N VAL A 13 35.53 -38.24 7.13
CA VAL A 13 35.08 -37.27 8.14
C VAL A 13 35.07 -35.84 7.58
N LEU A 14 36.06 -35.45 6.78
CA LEU A 14 36.09 -34.13 6.10
C LEU A 14 34.97 -33.94 5.07
N LEU A 15 34.56 -35.01 4.37
CA LEU A 15 33.42 -35.00 3.43
C LEU A 15 32.06 -34.92 4.14
N ILE A 16 31.93 -35.46 5.36
CA ILE A 16 30.67 -35.44 6.14
C ILE A 16 30.58 -34.17 7.03
N ALA A 17 31.71 -33.55 7.39
CA ALA A 17 31.78 -32.41 8.31
C ALA A 17 31.59 -31.02 7.67
N GLN A 18 31.35 -30.92 6.35
CA GLN A 18 31.03 -29.64 5.71
C GLN A 18 29.67 -29.59 5.01
N PRO A 19 28.53 -29.78 5.71
CA PRO A 19 27.25 -29.34 5.15
C PRO A 19 27.01 -27.83 5.35
N GLN A 20 27.93 -27.08 5.96
CA GLN A 20 27.65 -25.73 6.47
C GLN A 20 28.20 -24.57 5.63
N LEU A 21 28.82 -24.85 4.48
CA LEU A 21 29.35 -23.81 3.58
C LEU A 21 28.69 -23.76 2.19
N LEU A 22 27.51 -24.39 2.03
CA LEU A 22 26.71 -24.34 0.80
C LEU A 22 25.25 -23.89 1.01
N TRP A 23 24.92 -23.33 2.18
CA TRP A 23 23.55 -22.91 2.53
C TRP A 23 23.40 -21.43 2.92
N SER A 24 24.39 -20.57 2.65
CA SER A 24 24.24 -19.11 2.90
C SER A 24 23.62 -18.33 1.73
N MET A 25 22.92 -18.99 0.80
CA MET A 25 22.04 -18.31 -0.15
C MET A 25 20.58 -18.67 0.14
N GLU A 26 20.15 -18.49 1.38
CA GLU A 26 18.74 -18.18 1.63
C GLU A 26 18.51 -16.78 1.05
N VAL A 27 18.19 -16.75 -0.25
CA VAL A 27 17.44 -15.63 -0.82
C VAL A 27 16.12 -15.65 -0.09
N ASP A 28 15.99 -14.82 0.94
CA ASP A 28 14.76 -14.64 1.70
C ASP A 28 13.70 -14.04 0.76
N TYR A 29 13.01 -14.94 0.05
CA TYR A 29 11.91 -14.66 -0.87
C TYR A 29 10.62 -14.40 -0.10
N SER A 30 10.69 -13.68 1.03
CA SER A 30 9.53 -13.41 1.86
C SER A 30 9.53 -12.10 2.63
N SER A 31 10.39 -11.13 2.26
CA SER A 31 10.11 -9.74 2.66
C SER A 31 9.23 -9.07 1.59
N PRO A 32 8.00 -8.63 1.93
CA PRO A 32 7.33 -7.61 1.13
C PRO A 32 8.31 -6.44 1.09
N GLN A 33 8.68 -5.96 -0.10
CA GLN A 33 9.47 -4.73 -0.18
C GLN A 33 8.71 -3.65 0.58
N GLN A 34 9.18 -3.32 1.79
CA GLN A 34 8.85 -2.07 2.44
C GLN A 34 9.49 -1.00 1.55
N GLN A 35 8.75 -0.59 0.51
CA GLN A 35 9.08 0.62 -0.22
C GLN A 35 9.13 1.72 0.82
N GLN A 36 10.35 2.13 1.17
CA GLN A 36 10.60 3.17 2.12
C GLN A 36 9.90 4.42 1.58
N GLN A 37 8.81 4.83 2.25
CA GLN A 37 7.96 5.90 1.76
C GLN A 37 8.78 7.19 1.70
N GLN A 38 9.03 7.68 0.48
CA GLN A 38 9.78 8.92 0.28
C GLN A 38 8.82 10.11 0.41
N TRP A 39 9.12 11.04 1.31
CA TRP A 39 8.36 12.28 1.44
C TRP A 39 8.70 13.24 0.30
N SER A 40 7.68 13.93 -0.25
CA SER A 40 7.94 15.06 -1.14
C SER A 40 8.70 16.17 -0.38
N SER A 41 9.61 16.88 -1.03
CA SER A 41 10.25 18.07 -0.46
C SER A 41 9.29 19.26 -0.34
N ARG A 42 8.22 19.29 -1.15
CA ARG A 42 7.27 20.40 -1.22
C ARG A 42 6.21 20.30 -0.13
N VAL A 43 6.02 21.40 0.60
CA VAL A 43 4.84 21.63 1.45
C VAL A 43 3.88 22.54 0.68
N VAL A 44 2.62 22.14 0.61
CA VAL A 44 1.57 22.87 -0.13
C VAL A 44 0.67 23.58 0.87
N SER A 45 0.37 24.86 0.61
CA SER A 45 -0.62 25.61 1.37
C SER A 45 -2.01 25.40 0.76
N THR A 46 -2.98 25.06 1.61
CA THR A 46 -4.39 24.97 1.24
C THR A 46 -5.20 25.98 2.04
N LYS A 47 -6.49 26.17 1.71
CA LYS A 47 -7.40 27.03 2.48
C LYS A 47 -7.55 26.60 3.96
N PHE A 48 -7.27 25.34 4.26
CA PHE A 48 -7.47 24.75 5.60
C PHE A 48 -6.15 24.57 6.37
N GLY A 49 -5.00 24.63 5.71
CA GLY A 49 -3.70 24.44 6.36
C GLY A 49 -2.64 23.88 5.44
N LEU A 50 -1.46 23.63 6.00
CA LEU A 50 -0.31 23.10 5.27
C LEU A 50 -0.40 21.58 5.14
N VAL A 51 0.01 21.04 3.98
CA VAL A 51 0.01 19.61 3.70
C VAL A 51 1.31 19.16 3.04
N ARG A 52 1.69 17.91 3.29
CA ARG A 52 2.86 17.27 2.69
C ARG A 52 2.50 15.85 2.25
N GLY A 53 2.77 15.55 0.97
CA GLY A 53 2.54 14.25 0.37
C GLY A 53 3.79 13.40 0.26
N LEU A 54 3.64 12.25 -0.39
CA LEU A 54 4.72 11.35 -0.78
C LEU A 54 5.21 11.66 -2.18
N LEU A 55 6.46 11.31 -2.48
CA LEU A 55 7.00 11.27 -3.84
C LEU A 55 7.09 9.81 -4.29
N PHE A 56 6.33 9.45 -5.30
CA PHE A 56 6.43 8.17 -5.97
C PHE A 56 7.29 8.31 -7.23
N GLN A 57 8.38 7.55 -7.28
CA GLN A 57 9.27 7.48 -8.44
C GLN A 57 9.36 6.02 -8.90
N LYS A 58 9.07 5.77 -10.17
CA LYS A 58 9.29 4.46 -10.81
C LYS A 58 10.29 4.63 -11.94
N ALA A 59 11.25 3.71 -12.05
CA ALA A 59 12.24 3.74 -13.13
C ALA A 59 11.56 3.77 -14.51
N GLY A 60 12.00 4.70 -15.37
CA GLY A 60 11.42 4.92 -16.70
C GLY A 60 10.13 5.74 -16.74
N TYR A 61 9.66 6.25 -15.60
CA TYR A 61 8.50 7.14 -15.51
C TYR A 61 8.86 8.42 -14.77
N GLU A 62 8.12 9.50 -15.05
CA GLU A 62 8.21 10.73 -14.29
C GLU A 62 7.72 10.54 -12.85
N GLY A 63 8.25 11.35 -11.94
CA GLY A 63 7.84 11.32 -10.54
C GLY A 63 6.41 11.82 -10.38
N VAL A 64 5.71 11.31 -9.38
CA VAL A 64 4.37 11.76 -9.02
C VAL A 64 4.35 12.08 -7.53
N GLU A 65 4.00 13.31 -7.19
CA GLU A 65 3.65 13.68 -5.83
C GLU A 65 2.23 13.22 -5.51
N VAL A 66 2.07 12.52 -4.41
CA VAL A 66 0.81 11.90 -4.01
C VAL A 66 0.40 12.41 -2.64
N PHE A 67 -0.80 12.98 -2.56
CA PHE A 67 -1.42 13.44 -1.33
C PHE A 67 -2.65 12.58 -1.08
N LEU A 68 -2.60 11.72 -0.06
CA LEU A 68 -3.69 10.81 0.27
C LEU A 68 -4.49 11.29 1.49
N GLY A 69 -5.80 11.07 1.47
CA GLY A 69 -6.66 11.34 2.62
C GLY A 69 -6.74 12.83 2.99
N LEU A 70 -6.81 13.73 2.01
CA LEU A 70 -7.01 15.16 2.24
C LEU A 70 -8.49 15.43 2.58
N PRO A 71 -8.82 15.96 3.77
CA PRO A 71 -10.21 16.30 4.09
C PRO A 71 -10.64 17.51 3.26
N TYR A 72 -11.82 17.43 2.64
CA TYR A 72 -12.40 18.56 1.89
C TYR A 72 -13.71 19.09 2.50
N ALA A 73 -14.28 18.35 3.45
CA ALA A 73 -15.49 18.73 4.18
C ALA A 73 -15.43 18.19 5.62
N SER A 74 -16.29 18.72 6.48
CA SER A 74 -16.54 18.18 7.82
C SER A 74 -17.23 16.81 7.72
N ALA A 75 -16.94 15.92 8.67
CA ALA A 75 -17.55 14.60 8.73
C ALA A 75 -19.09 14.68 8.76
N PRO A 76 -19.82 13.99 7.87
CA PRO A 76 -21.28 14.07 7.75
C PRO A 76 -21.98 13.18 8.78
N VAL A 77 -21.56 13.27 10.04
CA VAL A 77 -22.04 12.44 11.17
C VAL A 77 -22.99 13.21 12.08
N GLY A 78 -23.78 12.50 12.87
CA GLY A 78 -24.68 13.12 13.86
C GLY A 78 -25.69 14.07 13.20
N SER A 79 -25.72 15.33 13.64
CA SER A 79 -26.61 16.37 13.12
C SER A 79 -26.31 16.80 11.67
N LEU A 80 -25.14 16.43 11.13
CA LEU A 80 -24.76 16.71 9.74
C LEU A 80 -25.16 15.57 8.78
N ARG A 81 -25.70 14.46 9.29
CA ARG A 81 -26.13 13.35 8.45
C ARG A 81 -27.28 13.81 7.54
N LEU A 82 -27.19 13.48 6.26
CA LEU A 82 -28.14 13.88 5.20
C LEU A 82 -28.21 15.39 4.93
N MET A 83 -27.33 16.19 5.52
CA MET A 83 -27.19 17.61 5.19
C MET A 83 -26.16 17.79 4.06
N PRO A 84 -26.20 18.93 3.34
CA PRO A 84 -25.14 19.29 2.41
C PRO A 84 -23.77 19.32 3.11
N PRO A 85 -22.67 18.93 2.43
CA PRO A 85 -21.34 18.98 3.00
C PRO A 85 -20.98 20.41 3.44
N VAL A 86 -20.45 20.53 4.66
CA VAL A 86 -19.99 21.79 5.24
C VAL A 86 -18.47 21.84 5.20
N SER A 87 -17.88 23.02 5.00
CA SER A 87 -16.42 23.18 5.06
C SER A 87 -15.85 22.72 6.40
N GLY A 88 -14.65 22.12 6.36
CA GLY A 88 -13.91 21.70 7.54
C GLY A 88 -13.26 22.86 8.30
N SER A 89 -12.93 22.62 9.57
CA SER A 89 -12.09 23.55 10.34
C SER A 89 -10.64 23.53 9.85
N PRO A 90 -9.95 24.68 9.78
CA PRO A 90 -8.52 24.71 9.54
C PRO A 90 -7.74 23.94 10.62
N TRP A 91 -6.57 23.41 10.27
CA TRP A 91 -5.64 22.77 11.20
C TRP A 91 -4.34 23.57 11.34
N THR A 92 -3.68 23.41 12.49
CA THR A 92 -2.37 23.98 12.75
C THR A 92 -1.24 23.01 12.37
N GLY A 93 -0.12 23.55 11.89
CA GLY A 93 1.03 22.74 11.47
C GLY A 93 0.84 22.11 10.09
N THR A 94 1.72 21.16 9.76
CA THR A 94 1.72 20.47 8.46
C THR A 94 1.13 19.07 8.60
N LYS A 95 0.05 18.80 7.87
CA LYS A 95 -0.56 17.46 7.82
C LYS A 95 0.22 16.56 6.86
N MET A 96 0.57 15.37 7.33
CA MET A 96 1.29 14.35 6.56
C MET A 96 0.27 13.42 5.89
N ASN A 97 0.19 13.47 4.56
CA ASN A 97 -0.86 12.83 3.75
C ASN A 97 -0.32 11.62 2.98
N ALA A 98 -0.04 10.54 3.72
CA ALA A 98 0.61 9.33 3.20
C ALA A 98 -0.31 8.11 3.05
N GLU A 99 -1.52 8.15 3.63
CA GLU A 99 -2.43 7.01 3.66
C GLU A 99 -3.82 7.37 3.12
N PRO A 100 -4.49 6.45 2.42
CA PRO A 100 -5.86 6.65 1.98
C PRO A 100 -6.80 6.67 3.20
N ALA A 101 -7.75 7.60 3.19
CA ALA A 101 -8.80 7.66 4.20
C ALA A 101 -9.83 6.52 4.03
N PRO A 102 -10.67 6.25 5.05
CA PRO A 102 -11.76 5.27 4.94
C PRO A 102 -12.70 5.60 3.78
N VAL A 103 -13.24 4.55 3.14
CA VAL A 103 -14.29 4.72 2.13
C VAL A 103 -15.65 4.91 2.80
N CYS A 104 -16.62 5.44 2.07
CA CYS A 104 -17.96 5.61 2.61
C CYS A 104 -18.68 4.27 2.84
N PRO A 105 -19.64 4.21 3.78
CA PRO A 105 -20.33 2.97 4.10
C PRO A 105 -21.14 2.47 2.90
N GLN A 106 -20.93 1.21 2.52
CA GLN A 106 -21.60 0.56 1.40
C GLN A 106 -21.74 -0.95 1.66
N VAL A 107 -22.85 -1.52 1.20
CA VAL A 107 -23.07 -2.96 1.27
C VAL A 107 -22.21 -3.65 0.21
N LEU A 108 -21.22 -4.41 0.65
CA LEU A 108 -20.32 -5.14 -0.25
C LEU A 108 -20.95 -6.48 -0.69
N PRO A 109 -20.84 -6.88 -1.96
CA PRO A 109 -21.31 -8.18 -2.42
C PRO A 109 -20.47 -9.30 -1.80
N ASN A 110 -21.13 -10.35 -1.30
CA ASN A 110 -20.44 -11.55 -0.84
C ASN A 110 -20.01 -12.40 -2.04
N ILE A 111 -18.69 -12.53 -2.23
CA ILE A 111 -18.07 -13.34 -3.29
C ILE A 111 -17.24 -14.49 -2.74
N ALA A 112 -17.42 -14.87 -1.47
CA ALA A 112 -16.63 -15.94 -0.85
C ALA A 112 -16.80 -17.29 -1.58
N ASN A 113 -17.99 -17.55 -2.11
CA ASN A 113 -18.26 -18.68 -3.00
C ASN A 113 -18.33 -18.20 -4.45
N GLU A 114 -17.29 -18.50 -5.22
CA GLU A 114 -17.18 -18.08 -6.62
C GLU A 114 -18.22 -18.72 -7.52
N THR A 115 -18.54 -20.00 -7.31
CA THR A 115 -19.55 -20.71 -8.09
C THR A 115 -20.92 -20.04 -7.94
N GLU A 116 -21.29 -19.70 -6.71
CA GLU A 116 -22.52 -18.95 -6.44
C GLU A 116 -22.48 -17.52 -6.96
N ALA A 117 -21.33 -16.85 -6.87
CA ALA A 117 -21.16 -15.52 -7.42
C ALA A 117 -21.35 -15.53 -8.95
N LEU A 118 -20.76 -16.51 -9.66
CA LEU A 118 -20.84 -16.63 -11.12
C LEU A 118 -22.25 -16.95 -11.64
N LYS A 119 -23.13 -17.50 -10.81
CA LYS A 119 -24.57 -17.62 -11.14
C LYS A 119 -25.27 -16.26 -11.20
N ARG A 120 -24.78 -15.27 -10.44
CA ARG A 120 -25.40 -13.95 -10.27
C ARG A 120 -24.67 -12.83 -11.04
N MET A 121 -23.42 -13.05 -11.45
CA MET A 121 -22.63 -12.03 -12.14
C MET A 121 -21.66 -12.61 -13.18
N PRO A 122 -21.30 -11.85 -14.23
CA PRO A 122 -20.29 -12.25 -15.20
C PRO A 122 -18.90 -12.41 -14.57
N ARG A 123 -18.07 -13.28 -15.17
CA ARG A 123 -16.67 -13.53 -14.73
C ARG A 123 -15.85 -12.24 -14.59
N GLY A 124 -15.96 -11.32 -15.55
CA GLY A 124 -15.23 -10.04 -15.52
C GLY A 124 -15.59 -9.19 -14.30
N ARG A 125 -16.87 -9.16 -13.91
CA ARG A 125 -17.33 -8.46 -12.71
C ARG A 125 -16.78 -9.10 -11.43
N LEU A 126 -16.75 -10.43 -11.36
CA LEU A 126 -16.15 -11.15 -10.23
C LEU A 126 -14.67 -10.81 -10.08
N ILE A 127 -13.90 -10.84 -11.17
CA ILE A 127 -12.46 -10.50 -11.16
C ILE A 127 -12.27 -9.06 -10.68
N GLN A 128 -13.09 -8.12 -11.16
CA GLN A 128 -13.02 -6.73 -10.72
C GLN A 128 -13.34 -6.59 -9.22
N LEU A 129 -14.37 -7.26 -8.72
CA LEU A 129 -14.73 -7.23 -7.30
C LEU A 129 -13.62 -7.81 -6.42
N LYS A 130 -12.99 -8.92 -6.82
CA LYS A 130 -11.85 -9.48 -6.07
C LYS A 130 -10.70 -8.48 -5.90
N ARG A 131 -10.45 -7.63 -6.90
CA ARG A 131 -9.42 -6.58 -6.84
C ARG A 131 -9.84 -5.41 -5.95
N LEU A 132 -11.11 -5.00 -6.00
CA LEU A 132 -11.60 -3.83 -5.28
C LEU A 132 -11.90 -4.10 -3.81
N LEU A 133 -12.47 -5.25 -3.47
CA LEU A 133 -12.98 -5.53 -2.12
C LEU A 133 -11.96 -5.32 -0.99
N PRO A 134 -10.66 -5.68 -1.12
CA PRO A 134 -9.67 -5.36 -0.10
C PRO A 134 -9.56 -3.86 0.20
N MET A 135 -9.70 -3.01 -0.83
CA MET A 135 -9.64 -1.55 -0.70
C MET A 135 -10.92 -0.94 -0.10
N LEU A 136 -12.03 -1.69 -0.07
CA LEU A 136 -13.33 -1.22 0.40
C LEU A 136 -13.67 -1.68 1.83
N ARG A 137 -12.75 -2.38 2.52
CA ARG A 137 -13.00 -2.95 3.85
C ARG A 137 -13.05 -1.89 4.95
N ASN A 138 -12.20 -0.87 4.87
CA ASN A 138 -12.14 0.19 5.87
C ASN A 138 -13.22 1.24 5.56
N GLN A 139 -14.37 1.14 6.22
CA GLN A 139 -15.52 2.02 6.00
C GLN A 139 -15.81 2.89 7.23
N SER A 140 -16.19 4.14 6.99
CA SER A 140 -16.62 5.09 8.03
C SER A 140 -17.59 6.11 7.44
N GLU A 141 -18.54 6.63 8.23
CA GLU A 141 -19.35 7.79 7.81
C GLU A 141 -18.48 9.05 7.66
N ASP A 142 -17.35 9.13 8.38
CA ASP A 142 -16.29 10.11 8.11
C ASP A 142 -15.43 9.64 6.93
N CYS A 143 -15.89 9.91 5.71
CA CYS A 143 -15.26 9.50 4.46
C CYS A 143 -15.08 10.64 3.44
N LEU A 144 -15.28 11.91 3.83
CA LEU A 144 -15.20 13.06 2.92
C LEU A 144 -13.75 13.53 2.70
N TYR A 145 -12.98 12.66 2.06
CA TYR A 145 -11.57 12.87 1.74
C TYR A 145 -11.32 12.72 0.24
N LEU A 146 -10.26 13.34 -0.25
CA LEU A 146 -9.79 13.22 -1.62
C LEU A 146 -8.32 12.79 -1.68
N ASN A 147 -7.93 12.23 -2.82
CA ASN A 147 -6.55 11.88 -3.14
C ASN A 147 -6.11 12.70 -4.35
N VAL A 148 -4.94 13.33 -4.30
CA VAL A 148 -4.39 14.17 -5.38
C VAL A 148 -3.07 13.58 -5.86
N TYR A 149 -2.93 13.46 -7.18
CA TYR A 149 -1.73 12.95 -7.84
C TYR A 149 -1.21 14.02 -8.80
N VAL A 150 0.01 14.50 -8.59
CA VAL A 150 0.59 15.62 -9.35
C VAL A 150 1.91 15.16 -9.99
N PRO A 151 2.05 15.20 -11.33
CA PRO A 151 3.33 14.89 -11.96
C PRO A 151 4.38 15.95 -11.59
N THR A 152 5.62 15.52 -11.36
CA THR A 152 6.71 16.41 -10.94
C THR A 152 7.17 17.40 -12.02
N THR A 153 6.90 17.09 -13.27
CA THR A 153 7.29 17.82 -14.48
C THR A 153 6.20 18.78 -14.99
N GLY A 154 5.12 18.97 -14.23
CA GLY A 154 4.10 19.95 -14.58
C GLY A 154 4.67 21.37 -14.59
N ASN A 155 4.87 21.93 -15.79
CA ASN A 155 5.11 23.36 -15.97
C ASN A 155 4.04 24.14 -15.19
N LYS A 156 4.47 25.13 -14.39
CA LYS A 156 3.54 26.07 -13.79
C LYS A 156 2.83 26.80 -14.93
N LEU A 157 1.54 26.49 -15.12
CA LEU A 157 0.64 27.30 -15.94
C LEU A 157 0.50 28.70 -15.32
#